data_AF-A0A930Q848-F1
#
_entry.id   AF-A0A930Q848-F1
#
_cell.length_a   1.000
_cell.length_b   1.000
_cell.length_c   1.000
_cell.angle_alpha   90.00
_cell.angle_beta   90.00
_cell.angle_gamma   90.00
#
_symmetry.space_group_name_H-M   'P 1'
#
loop_
_entity.id
_entity.type
_entity.pdbx_description
1 polymer ?
#
loop_
_entity_poly.entity_id
_entity_poly.type
_entity_poly.pdbx_seq_one_letter_code
_entity_poly.pdbx_strand_id
1 'polypeptide(L)'
;FVAKSDPFIAFGQNVLEAAIAADASTLEELQAASYEGKTVEELTTDAGALLGEKIVVRRIARVEGEHVAVYLHKTSKDLPAQVGVLLAVSGENTDEIAHDVAVHIAAMSPKYLDSESIPADQIETEKRVARETAIAEGKPEKILDKIVEGRLKGFFKENTLLDQDFAKDSKKSVAQVLSEAGATATAFARFRVGA
;
A
#
# COMPACT_ATOMS: atom_id res chain seq x y z
N PHE A 1 2.04 16.76 -21.00
CA PHE A 1 1.81 15.47 -20.33
C PHE A 1 0.50 15.56 -19.56
N VAL A 2 -0.44 14.66 -19.84
CA VAL A 2 -1.80 14.69 -19.28
C VAL A 2 -1.79 14.64 -17.75
N ALA A 3 -0.94 13.82 -17.14
CA ALA A 3 -0.92 13.63 -15.69
C ALA A 3 -0.74 14.90 -14.83
N LYS A 4 -0.21 16.00 -15.39
CA LYS A 4 0.02 17.26 -14.68
C LYS A 4 -0.84 18.43 -15.18
N SER A 5 -1.78 18.16 -16.10
CA SER A 5 -2.70 19.19 -16.59
C SER A 5 -3.83 19.41 -15.59
N ASP A 6 -4.32 20.65 -15.51
CA ASP A 6 -5.43 21.00 -14.63
C ASP A 6 -6.68 20.13 -14.85
N PRO A 7 -7.08 19.79 -16.10
CA PRO A 7 -8.24 18.93 -16.31
C PRO A 7 -8.07 17.51 -15.75
N PHE A 8 -6.87 16.93 -15.80
CA PHE A 8 -6.63 15.60 -15.24
C PHE A 8 -6.60 15.62 -13.71
N ILE A 9 -6.03 16.68 -13.12
CA ILE A 9 -6.00 16.87 -11.66
C ILE A 9 -7.43 17.06 -11.14
N ALA A 10 -8.23 17.90 -11.80
CA ALA A 10 -9.63 18.11 -11.46
C ALA A 10 -10.45 16.81 -11.58
N PHE A 11 -10.26 16.04 -12.66
CA PHE A 11 -10.89 14.73 -12.78
C PHE A 11 -10.57 13.81 -11.59
N GLY A 12 -9.30 13.72 -11.19
CA GLY A 12 -8.89 12.92 -10.03
C GLY A 12 -9.53 13.38 -8.72
N GLN A 13 -9.71 14.70 -8.53
CA GLN A 13 -10.40 15.27 -7.36
C GLN A 13 -11.88 14.92 -7.37
N ASN A 14 -12.57 15.09 -8.50
CA ASN A 14 -13.99 14.77 -8.63
C ASN A 14 -14.27 13.29 -8.34
N VAL A 15 -13.40 12.39 -8.83
CA VAL A 15 -13.51 10.95 -8.53
C VAL A 15 -13.31 10.67 -7.04
N LEU A 16 -12.37 11.35 -6.38
CA LEU A 16 -12.15 11.21 -4.93
C LEU A 16 -13.36 11.72 -4.13
N GLU A 17 -13.94 12.85 -4.51
CA GLU A 17 -15.15 13.39 -3.87
C GLU A 17 -16.35 12.46 -4.05
N ALA A 18 -16.53 11.88 -5.25
CA ALA A 18 -17.54 10.86 -5.51
C ALA A 18 -17.34 9.62 -4.62
N ALA A 19 -16.09 9.16 -4.47
CA ALA A 19 -15.76 8.01 -3.64
C ALA A 19 -16.16 8.24 -2.18
N ILE A 20 -15.85 9.41 -1.64
CA ILE A 20 -16.16 9.80 -0.25
C ILE A 20 -17.67 9.92 -0.07
N ALA A 21 -18.35 10.62 -0.98
CA ALA A 21 -19.80 10.84 -0.88
C ALA A 21 -20.62 9.54 -0.97
N ALA A 22 -20.17 8.58 -1.79
CA ALA A 22 -20.81 7.28 -1.94
C ALA A 22 -20.36 6.24 -0.90
N ASP A 23 -19.41 6.60 -0.03
CA ASP A 23 -18.80 5.67 0.93
C ASP A 23 -18.19 4.42 0.24
N ALA A 24 -17.68 4.59 -0.99
CA ALA A 24 -17.29 3.48 -1.85
C ALA A 24 -16.03 2.77 -1.32
N SER A 25 -16.05 1.44 -1.37
CA SER A 25 -14.97 0.55 -0.94
C SER A 25 -14.49 -0.39 -2.06
N THR A 26 -15.32 -0.59 -3.09
CA THR A 26 -15.01 -1.39 -4.27
C THR A 26 -14.95 -0.55 -5.54
N LEU A 27 -14.32 -1.07 -6.60
CA LEU A 27 -14.23 -0.35 -7.86
C LEU A 27 -15.60 -0.21 -8.51
N GLU A 28 -16.45 -1.23 -8.38
CA GLU A 28 -17.81 -1.25 -8.87
C GLU A 28 -18.67 -0.17 -8.18
N GLU A 29 -18.59 -0.07 -6.85
CA GLU A 29 -19.23 1.01 -6.10
C GLU A 29 -18.73 2.38 -6.53
N LEU A 30 -17.42 2.52 -6.71
CA LEU A 30 -16.83 3.79 -7.15
C LEU A 30 -17.29 4.17 -8.55
N GLN A 31 -17.34 3.24 -9.50
CA GLN A 31 -17.78 3.52 -10.87
C GLN A 31 -19.24 3.97 -10.91
N ALA A 32 -20.09 3.42 -10.04
CA ALA A 32 -21.49 3.80 -9.91
C ALA A 32 -21.70 5.10 -9.09
N ALA A 33 -20.71 5.55 -8.33
CA ALA A 33 -20.80 6.77 -7.52
C ALA A 33 -21.08 8.00 -8.38
N SER A 34 -21.91 8.91 -7.86
CA SER A 34 -22.31 10.12 -8.58
C SER A 34 -21.55 11.36 -8.10
N TYR A 35 -21.18 12.21 -9.04
CA TYR A 35 -20.67 13.56 -8.81
C TYR A 35 -21.32 14.52 -9.80
N GLU A 36 -21.95 15.57 -9.29
CA GLU A 36 -22.68 16.59 -10.07
C GLU A 36 -23.67 16.02 -11.11
N GLY A 37 -24.33 14.90 -10.77
CA GLY A 37 -25.36 14.28 -11.62
C GLY A 37 -24.85 13.34 -12.71
N LYS A 38 -23.54 13.04 -12.74
CA LYS A 38 -22.94 11.99 -13.58
C LYS A 38 -22.33 10.89 -12.73
N THR A 39 -22.21 9.68 -13.25
CA THR A 39 -21.44 8.61 -12.60
C THR A 39 -19.94 8.81 -12.83
N VAL A 40 -19.09 8.22 -11.98
CA VAL A 40 -17.65 8.20 -12.21
C VAL A 40 -17.28 7.53 -13.54
N GLU A 41 -18.04 6.52 -13.98
CA GLU A 41 -17.87 5.91 -15.30
C GLU A 41 -18.06 6.93 -16.44
N GLU A 42 -19.14 7.71 -16.38
CA GLU A 42 -19.42 8.78 -17.35
C GLU A 42 -18.34 9.87 -17.31
N LEU A 43 -17.96 10.33 -16.11
CA LEU A 43 -16.88 11.30 -15.92
C LEU A 43 -15.54 10.81 -16.51
N THR A 44 -15.26 9.51 -16.37
CA THR A 44 -14.04 8.90 -16.90
C THR A 44 -14.03 8.91 -18.43
N THR A 45 -15.19 8.64 -19.04
CA THR A 45 -15.35 8.68 -20.50
C THR A 45 -15.22 10.11 -21.03
N ASP A 46 -15.85 11.08 -20.36
CA ASP A 46 -15.74 12.51 -20.69
C ASP A 46 -14.30 13.01 -20.58
N ALA A 47 -13.59 12.63 -19.51
CA ALA A 47 -12.18 12.97 -19.33
C ALA A 47 -11.31 12.38 -20.46
N GLY A 48 -11.57 11.14 -20.87
CA GLY A 48 -10.87 10.52 -21.99
C GLY A 48 -11.08 11.24 -23.32
N ALA A 49 -12.33 11.63 -23.61
CA ALA A 49 -12.66 12.40 -24.80
C ALA A 49 -11.99 13.79 -24.79
N LEU A 50 -12.00 14.47 -23.63
CA LEU A 50 -11.41 15.80 -23.47
C LEU A 50 -9.88 15.78 -23.58
N LEU A 51 -9.23 14.78 -23.00
CA LEU A 51 -7.77 14.69 -22.92
C LEU A 51 -7.14 14.00 -24.15
N GLY A 52 -7.93 13.27 -24.94
CA GLY A 52 -7.45 12.51 -26.09
C GLY A 52 -6.60 11.29 -25.72
N GLU A 53 -6.69 10.83 -24.47
CA GLU A 53 -5.97 9.66 -23.95
C GLU A 53 -6.93 8.67 -23.30
N LYS A 54 -6.51 7.40 -23.18
CA LYS A 54 -7.29 6.39 -22.45
C LYS A 54 -7.20 6.67 -20.95
N ILE A 55 -8.29 7.13 -20.35
CA ILE A 55 -8.41 7.35 -18.90
C ILE A 55 -9.14 6.17 -18.27
N VAL A 56 -8.64 5.71 -17.12
CA VAL A 56 -9.24 4.61 -16.36
C VAL A 56 -9.09 4.89 -14.86
N VAL A 57 -10.19 4.79 -14.12
CA VAL A 57 -10.15 4.64 -12.67
C VAL A 57 -9.81 3.18 -12.37
N ARG A 58 -8.56 2.93 -11.96
CA ARG A 58 -8.03 1.56 -11.94
C ARG A 58 -8.38 0.78 -10.67
N ARG A 59 -8.39 1.45 -9.53
CA ARG A 59 -8.56 0.82 -8.20
C ARG A 59 -8.88 1.86 -7.15
N ILE A 60 -9.56 1.42 -6.11
CA ILE A 60 -9.81 2.16 -4.87
C ILE A 60 -9.27 1.32 -3.70
N ALA A 61 -8.86 1.99 -2.65
CA ALA A 61 -8.66 1.39 -1.35
C ALA A 61 -9.21 2.36 -0.30
N ARG A 62 -9.85 1.80 0.73
CA ARG A 62 -10.35 2.54 1.87
C ARG A 62 -9.63 2.02 3.11
N VAL A 63 -9.23 2.93 3.98
CA VAL A 63 -8.54 2.63 5.24
C VAL A 63 -9.25 3.40 6.34
N GLU A 64 -9.62 2.70 7.39
CA GLU A 64 -10.29 3.25 8.57
C GLU A 64 -9.51 2.92 9.83
N GLY A 65 -9.61 3.80 10.81
CA GLY A 65 -8.98 3.65 12.12
C GLY A 65 -9.21 4.88 12.97
N GLU A 66 -8.75 4.83 14.21
CA GLU A 66 -8.81 5.95 15.16
C GLU A 66 -8.11 7.20 14.61
N HIS A 67 -6.91 7.01 14.06
CA HIS A 67 -6.16 8.03 13.33
C HIS A 67 -5.70 7.47 11.98
N VAL A 68 -5.88 8.24 10.89
CA VAL A 68 -5.40 7.86 9.56
C VAL A 68 -4.40 8.90 9.06
N ALA A 69 -3.13 8.51 8.98
CA ALA A 69 -2.07 9.30 8.37
C ALA A 69 -2.09 9.16 6.85
N VAL A 70 -1.87 10.29 6.15
CA VAL A 70 -1.78 10.34 4.70
C VAL A 70 -0.38 10.81 4.30
N TYR A 71 0.26 10.09 3.39
CA TYR A 71 1.52 10.53 2.80
C TYR A 71 1.50 10.42 1.27
N LEU A 72 1.86 11.51 0.61
CA LEU A 72 1.92 11.62 -0.85
C LEU A 72 3.36 11.95 -1.26
N HIS A 73 3.98 11.04 -2.02
CA HIS A 73 5.37 11.19 -2.45
C HIS A 73 5.47 11.48 -3.95
N LYS A 74 6.28 12.49 -4.27
CA LYS A 74 6.67 12.86 -5.64
C LYS A 74 8.03 12.27 -5.97
N THR A 75 8.06 11.25 -6.83
CA THR A 75 9.29 10.70 -7.42
C THR A 75 9.87 11.59 -8.51
N SER A 76 9.09 12.56 -9.01
CA SER A 76 9.56 13.63 -9.91
C SER A 76 8.94 14.96 -9.51
N LYS A 77 9.74 16.03 -9.50
CA LYS A 77 9.30 17.38 -9.08
C LYS A 77 8.22 17.95 -10.00
N ASP A 78 8.23 17.56 -11.28
CA ASP A 78 7.37 18.12 -12.32
C ASP A 78 6.02 17.41 -12.46
N LEU A 79 5.75 16.42 -11.61
CA LEU A 79 4.55 15.59 -11.65
C LEU A 79 3.82 15.62 -10.31
N PRO A 80 2.50 15.35 -10.28
CA PRO A 80 1.80 15.04 -9.05
C PRO A 80 2.41 13.84 -8.33
N ALA A 81 1.98 13.62 -7.08
CA ALA A 81 2.43 12.49 -6.30
C ALA A 81 2.16 11.18 -7.04
N GLN A 82 3.19 10.35 -7.22
CA GLN A 82 3.06 9.04 -7.87
C GLN A 82 2.92 7.91 -6.86
N VAL A 83 3.16 8.16 -5.58
CA VAL A 83 2.96 7.20 -4.50
C VAL A 83 2.06 7.84 -3.45
N GLY A 84 0.98 7.16 -3.11
CA GLY A 84 0.09 7.53 -2.03
C GLY A 84 0.01 6.44 -0.99
N VAL A 85 0.00 6.83 0.28
CA VAL A 85 -0.11 5.95 1.43
C VAL A 85 -1.21 6.46 2.35
N LEU A 86 -2.06 5.54 2.79
CA LEU A 86 -2.93 5.69 3.96
C LEU A 86 -2.44 4.71 5.01
N LEU A 87 -2.32 5.15 6.26
CA LEU A 87 -1.95 4.32 7.40
C LEU A 87 -2.91 4.60 8.56
N ALA A 88 -3.68 3.60 8.95
CA ALA A 88 -4.46 3.63 10.17
C ALA A 88 -3.57 3.23 11.37
N VAL A 89 -3.62 4.05 12.41
CA VAL A 89 -2.98 3.80 13.70
C VAL A 89 -3.97 4.05 14.84
N SER A 90 -3.70 3.42 15.98
CA SER A 90 -4.35 3.69 17.27
C SER A 90 -3.30 4.09 18.31
N GLY A 91 -3.73 4.79 19.36
CA GLY A 91 -2.87 5.31 20.41
C GLY A 91 -2.94 6.85 20.52
N GLU A 92 -2.23 7.40 21.50
CA GLU A 92 -2.22 8.85 21.75
C GLU A 92 -0.98 9.53 21.15
N ASN A 93 -1.14 10.78 20.67
CA ASN A 93 -0.04 11.60 20.14
C ASN A 93 0.76 10.92 19.01
N THR A 94 0.07 10.18 18.13
CA THR A 94 0.72 9.31 17.12
C THR A 94 1.16 10.03 15.85
N ASP A 95 0.90 11.33 15.69
CA ASP A 95 1.07 12.05 14.41
C ASP A 95 2.47 11.92 13.81
N GLU A 96 3.52 12.10 14.62
CA GLU A 96 4.91 12.03 14.17
C GLU A 96 5.30 10.61 13.73
N ILE A 97 5.03 9.60 14.57
CA ILE A 97 5.36 8.21 14.25
C ILE A 97 4.52 7.68 13.08
N ALA A 98 3.25 8.08 12.98
CA ALA A 98 2.37 7.67 11.89
C ALA A 98 2.84 8.27 10.56
N HIS A 99 3.24 9.55 10.54
CA HIS A 99 3.85 10.16 9.37
C HIS A 99 5.11 9.41 8.95
N ASP A 100 6.00 9.14 9.90
CA ASP A 100 7.26 8.47 9.66
C ASP A 100 7.11 7.04 9.11
N VAL A 101 6.14 6.29 9.64
CA VAL A 101 5.80 4.95 9.14
C VAL A 101 5.12 5.05 7.77
N ALA A 102 4.30 6.07 7.50
CA ALA A 102 3.74 6.28 6.17
C ALA A 102 4.82 6.59 5.11
N VAL A 103 5.85 7.36 5.47
CA VAL A 103 7.04 7.58 4.64
C VAL A 103 7.79 6.27 4.40
N HIS A 104 7.96 5.45 5.44
CA HIS A 104 8.56 4.13 5.34
C HIS A 104 7.78 3.22 4.38
N ILE A 105 6.45 3.12 4.50
CA ILE A 105 5.59 2.34 3.60
C ILE A 105 5.78 2.78 2.15
N ALA A 106 5.83 4.10 1.89
CA ALA A 106 6.03 4.62 0.54
C ALA A 106 7.34 4.12 -0.09
N ALA A 107 8.42 4.09 0.71
CA ALA A 107 9.76 3.67 0.29
C ALA A 107 9.92 2.14 0.21
N MET A 108 9.59 1.42 1.28
CA MET A 108 9.87 -0.01 1.45
C MET A 108 8.83 -0.93 0.83
N SER A 109 7.67 -0.38 0.46
CA SER A 109 6.64 -1.10 -0.30
C SER A 109 6.17 -2.44 0.32
N PRO A 110 5.91 -2.53 1.64
CA PRO A 110 5.32 -3.73 2.21
C PRO A 110 3.99 -4.04 1.52
N LYS A 111 3.67 -5.33 1.41
CA LYS A 111 2.43 -5.83 0.80
C LYS A 111 1.37 -6.16 1.84
N TYR A 112 1.80 -6.52 3.04
CA TYR A 112 0.96 -7.00 4.13
C TYR A 112 1.29 -6.23 5.42
N LEU A 113 0.36 -6.19 6.36
CA LEU A 113 0.61 -5.56 7.67
C LEU A 113 1.61 -6.41 8.47
N ASP A 114 1.32 -7.70 8.57
CA ASP A 114 2.04 -8.71 9.32
C ASP A 114 2.01 -10.06 8.59
N SER A 115 2.62 -11.08 9.20
CA SER A 115 2.64 -12.44 8.65
C SER A 115 1.27 -13.12 8.66
N GLU A 116 0.36 -12.74 9.55
CA GLU A 116 -1.01 -13.27 9.63
C GLU A 116 -1.90 -12.77 8.49
N SER A 117 -1.58 -11.58 7.96
CA SER A 117 -2.23 -10.98 6.80
C SER A 117 -1.86 -11.62 5.47
N ILE A 118 -0.91 -12.56 5.44
CA ILE A 118 -0.46 -13.21 4.21
C ILE A 118 -1.36 -14.42 3.90
N PRO A 119 -1.85 -14.57 2.66
CA PRO A 119 -2.59 -15.77 2.25
C PRO A 119 -1.81 -17.07 2.52
N ALA A 120 -2.48 -18.04 3.12
CA ALA A 120 -1.85 -19.30 3.53
C ALA A 120 -1.23 -20.07 2.35
N ASP A 121 -1.85 -20.03 1.18
CA ASP A 121 -1.34 -20.63 -0.06
C ASP A 121 -0.03 -19.96 -0.53
N GLN A 122 0.13 -18.66 -0.29
CA GLN A 122 1.39 -17.97 -0.56
C GLN A 122 2.48 -18.41 0.42
N ILE A 123 2.16 -18.51 1.73
CA ILE A 123 3.12 -19.00 2.74
C ILE A 123 3.60 -20.42 2.39
N GLU A 124 2.68 -21.33 2.05
CA GLU A 124 3.02 -22.71 1.66
C GLU A 124 3.83 -22.76 0.37
N THR A 125 3.53 -21.88 -0.59
CA THR A 125 4.33 -21.73 -1.81
C THR A 125 5.75 -21.30 -1.49
N GLU A 126 5.94 -20.28 -0.64
CA GLU A 126 7.27 -19.81 -0.25
C GLU A 126 8.06 -20.86 0.53
N LYS A 127 7.41 -21.62 1.43
CA LYS A 127 8.03 -22.78 2.11
C LYS A 127 8.54 -23.81 1.12
N ARG A 128 7.71 -24.18 0.15
CA ARG A 128 8.06 -25.18 -0.86
C ARG A 128 9.23 -24.70 -1.72
N VAL A 129 9.17 -23.46 -2.22
CA VAL A 129 10.24 -22.85 -3.02
C VAL A 129 11.55 -22.79 -2.21
N ALA A 130 11.50 -22.35 -0.95
CA ALA A 130 12.66 -22.31 -0.07
C ALA A 130 13.29 -23.70 0.12
N ARG A 131 12.47 -24.75 0.31
CA ARG A 131 12.93 -26.13 0.49
C ARG A 131 13.54 -26.69 -0.79
N GLU A 132 12.85 -26.57 -1.92
CA GLU A 132 13.32 -27.02 -3.23
C GLU A 132 14.65 -26.35 -3.60
N THR A 133 14.77 -25.05 -3.36
CA THR A 133 16.00 -24.30 -3.63
C THR A 133 17.15 -24.78 -2.74
N ALA A 134 16.91 -25.01 -1.44
CA ALA A 134 17.94 -25.51 -0.54
C ALA A 134 18.41 -26.94 -0.93
N ILE A 135 17.51 -27.79 -1.41
CA ILE A 135 17.86 -29.12 -1.95
C ILE A 135 18.70 -28.98 -3.23
N ALA A 136 18.31 -28.10 -4.15
CA ALA A 136 19.04 -27.83 -5.39
C ALA A 136 20.46 -27.27 -5.12
N GLU A 137 20.63 -26.51 -4.05
CA GLU A 137 21.93 -26.04 -3.55
C GLU A 137 22.77 -27.13 -2.85
N GLY A 138 22.28 -28.37 -2.77
CA GLY A 138 22.99 -29.50 -2.16
C GLY A 138 23.05 -29.46 -0.64
N LYS A 139 22.13 -28.76 0.03
CA LYS A 139 22.12 -28.66 1.49
C LYS A 139 21.65 -29.98 2.13
N PRO A 140 22.27 -30.45 3.23
CA PRO A 140 21.86 -31.68 3.90
C PRO A 140 20.43 -31.62 4.45
N GLU A 141 19.70 -32.74 4.41
CA GLU A 141 18.31 -32.83 4.88
C GLU A 141 18.12 -32.35 6.32
N LYS A 142 19.08 -32.65 7.20
CA LYS A 142 19.06 -32.28 8.63
C LYS A 142 19.04 -30.77 8.90
N ILE A 143 19.39 -29.94 7.92
CA ILE A 143 19.40 -28.48 8.08
C ILE A 143 18.34 -27.77 7.23
N LEU A 144 17.57 -28.51 6.42
CA LEU A 144 16.60 -27.91 5.48
C LEU A 144 15.55 -27.09 6.22
N ASP A 145 14.96 -27.64 7.29
CA ASP A 145 13.89 -26.95 8.02
C ASP A 145 14.35 -25.60 8.58
N LYS A 146 15.56 -25.56 9.14
CA LYS A 146 16.18 -24.32 9.63
C LYS A 146 16.48 -23.33 8.51
N ILE A 147 16.85 -23.79 7.33
CA ILE A 147 17.06 -22.94 6.15
C ILE A 147 15.72 -22.36 5.68
N VAL A 148 14.68 -23.19 5.60
CA VAL A 148 13.32 -22.77 5.21
C VAL A 148 12.80 -21.72 6.18
N GLU A 149 12.92 -21.95 7.48
CA GLU A 149 12.55 -20.99 8.53
C GLU A 149 13.29 -19.65 8.35
N GLY A 150 14.60 -19.68 8.14
CA GLY A 150 15.40 -18.47 7.91
C GLY A 150 14.99 -17.71 6.65
N ARG A 151 14.68 -18.42 5.56
CA ARG A 151 14.21 -17.81 4.30
C ARG A 151 12.80 -17.22 4.44
N LEU A 152 11.89 -17.89 5.13
CA LEU A 152 10.57 -17.35 5.46
C LEU A 152 10.66 -16.08 6.30
N LYS A 153 11.55 -16.05 7.29
CA LYS A 153 11.79 -14.85 8.08
C LYS A 153 12.26 -13.69 7.20
N GLY A 154 13.14 -13.95 6.24
CA GLY A 154 13.54 -12.97 5.22
C GLY A 154 12.34 -12.48 4.39
N PHE A 155 11.50 -13.41 3.92
CA PHE A 155 10.29 -13.08 3.18
C PHE A 155 9.33 -12.19 3.98
N PHE A 156 9.12 -12.46 5.27
CA PHE A 156 8.28 -11.61 6.14
C PHE A 156 8.88 -10.22 6.31
N LYS A 157 10.20 -10.12 6.55
CA LYS A 157 10.91 -8.83 6.62
C LYS A 157 10.83 -8.02 5.34
N GLU A 158 10.64 -8.65 4.18
CA GLU A 158 10.51 -7.94 2.91
C GLU A 158 9.06 -7.54 2.60
N ASN A 159 8.09 -8.39 2.98
CA ASN A 159 6.71 -8.26 2.50
C ASN A 159 5.72 -7.75 3.55
N THR A 160 6.07 -7.72 4.83
CA THR A 160 5.19 -7.26 5.90
C THR A 160 5.70 -5.97 6.52
N LEU A 161 4.80 -5.04 6.85
CA LEU A 161 5.16 -3.76 7.44
C LEU A 161 5.81 -3.96 8.81
N LEU A 162 5.20 -4.75 9.69
CA LEU A 162 5.61 -4.85 11.09
C LEU A 162 6.97 -5.53 11.29
N ASP A 163 7.35 -6.47 10.40
CA ASP A 163 8.66 -7.13 10.45
C ASP A 163 9.78 -6.37 9.74
N GLN A 164 9.45 -5.35 8.91
CA GLN A 164 10.45 -4.55 8.21
C GLN A 164 11.37 -3.80 9.20
N ASP A 165 12.65 -3.75 8.87
CA ASP A 165 13.60 -2.87 9.56
C ASP A 165 13.26 -1.41 9.21
N PHE A 166 13.10 -0.56 10.21
CA PHE A 166 12.59 0.79 10.02
C PHE A 166 13.58 1.66 9.25
N ALA A 167 13.10 2.37 8.24
CA ALA A 167 13.97 3.03 7.25
C ALA A 167 14.83 4.16 7.86
N LYS A 168 14.35 4.81 8.93
CA LYS A 168 15.12 5.84 9.65
C LYS A 168 16.06 5.27 10.71
N ASP A 169 15.78 4.06 11.22
CA ASP A 169 16.63 3.35 12.17
C ASP A 169 16.55 1.84 11.93
N SER A 170 17.46 1.32 11.10
CA SER A 170 17.48 -0.09 10.71
C SER A 170 17.86 -1.05 11.84
N LYS A 171 18.12 -0.55 13.06
CA LYS A 171 18.32 -1.38 14.25
C LYS A 171 17.01 -1.84 14.87
N LYS A 172 15.88 -1.21 14.52
CA LYS A 172 14.56 -1.49 15.06
C LYS A 172 13.61 -1.89 13.94
N SER A 173 12.68 -2.79 14.23
CA SER A 173 11.57 -3.04 13.31
C SER A 173 10.51 -1.92 13.40
N VAL A 174 9.64 -1.84 12.39
CA VAL A 174 8.48 -0.93 12.43
C VAL A 174 7.58 -1.21 13.63
N ALA A 175 7.35 -2.49 13.97
CA ALA A 175 6.58 -2.86 15.16
C ALA A 175 7.21 -2.31 16.45
N GLN A 176 8.54 -2.35 16.57
CA GLN A 176 9.24 -1.85 17.74
C GLN A 176 9.11 -0.32 17.87
N VAL A 177 9.31 0.44 16.79
CA VAL A 177 9.19 1.91 16.86
C VAL A 177 7.76 2.38 17.11
N LEU A 178 6.76 1.66 16.58
CA LEU A 178 5.35 1.92 16.90
C LEU A 178 5.07 1.66 18.39
N SER A 179 5.50 0.50 18.90
CA SER A 179 5.29 0.14 20.31
C SER A 179 5.99 1.10 21.28
N GLU A 180 7.22 1.54 20.97
CA GLU A 180 7.95 2.52 21.79
C GLU A 180 7.25 3.89 21.81
N ALA A 181 6.55 4.24 20.74
CA ALA A 181 5.75 5.45 20.64
C ALA A 181 4.32 5.28 21.21
N GLY A 182 3.97 4.11 21.75
CA GLY A 182 2.61 3.84 22.23
C GLY A 182 1.56 3.75 21.12
N ALA A 183 1.99 3.49 19.88
CA ALA A 183 1.14 3.40 18.71
C ALA A 183 0.98 1.94 18.24
N THR A 184 -0.14 1.63 17.61
CA THR A 184 -0.36 0.34 16.92
C THR A 184 -0.91 0.60 15.53
N ALA A 185 -0.22 0.13 14.49
CA ALA A 185 -0.72 0.16 13.12
C ALA A 185 -1.77 -0.92 12.92
N THR A 186 -2.92 -0.56 12.36
CA THR A 186 -4.08 -1.45 12.23
C THR A 186 -4.44 -1.78 10.79
N ALA A 187 -4.15 -0.88 9.85
CA ALA A 187 -4.34 -1.10 8.42
C ALA A 187 -3.50 -0.11 7.61
N PHE A 188 -3.16 -0.46 6.39
CA PHE A 188 -2.60 0.51 5.45
C PHE A 188 -3.00 0.19 4.02
N ALA A 189 -2.93 1.21 3.16
CA ALA A 189 -3.02 1.07 1.73
C ALA A 189 -1.89 1.86 1.08
N ARG A 190 -1.26 1.28 0.05
CA ARG A 190 -0.21 1.92 -0.72
C ARG A 190 -0.47 1.77 -2.20
N PHE A 191 -0.65 2.89 -2.90
CA PHE A 191 -0.71 2.92 -4.35
C PHE A 191 0.53 3.56 -4.94
N ARG A 192 1.01 2.98 -6.05
CA ARG A 192 2.04 3.55 -6.92
C ARG A 192 1.50 3.58 -8.34
N VAL A 193 1.66 4.71 -9.02
CA VAL A 193 1.29 4.85 -10.44
C VAL A 193 2.10 3.84 -11.26
N GLY A 194 1.38 3.07 -12.10
CA GLY A 194 1.97 2.06 -12.98
C GLY A 194 2.35 0.72 -12.35
N ALA A 195 2.23 0.57 -11.02
CA ALA A 195 2.46 -0.71 -10.32
C ALA A 195 1.27 -1.67 -10.45
#